data_AF-A0A3D3DQ51-F1
#
_entry.id   AF-A0A3D3DQ51-F1
#
_cell.length_a   1.000
_cell.length_b   1.000
_cell.length_c   1.000
_cell.angle_alpha   90.00
_cell.angle_beta   90.00
_cell.angle_gamma   90.00
#
_symmetry.space_group_name_H-M   'P 1'
#
loop_
_entity.id
_entity.type
_entity.pdbx_description
1 polymer ?
#
loop_
_entity_poly.entity_id
_entity_poly.type
_entity_poly.pdbx_seq_one_letter_code
_entity_poly.pdbx_strand_id
1 'polypeptide(L)' 'DANNECQTGDVVIIEECRPISKMKSWRLVRVVSQADSAAL' A
#
# COMPACT_ATOMS: atom_id res chain seq x y z
N ASP A 1 -8.73 -14.00 -1.31
CA ASP A 1 -9.62 -12.84 -1.50
C ASP A 1 -9.31 -12.22 -2.85
N ALA A 2 -10.33 -11.79 -3.58
CA ALA A 2 -10.35 -11.69 -5.05
C ALA A 2 -9.86 -10.36 -5.62
N ASN A 3 -9.05 -9.59 -4.89
CA ASN A 3 -8.40 -8.42 -5.46
C ASN A 3 -7.07 -8.19 -4.74
N ASN A 4 -6.01 -8.85 -5.22
CA ASN A 4 -4.63 -8.60 -4.81
C ASN A 4 -4.18 -7.23 -5.39
N GLU A 5 -4.87 -6.15 -5.01
CA GLU A 5 -4.74 -4.79 -5.55
C GLU A 5 -3.38 -4.13 -5.28
N CYS A 6 -2.55 -4.74 -4.45
CA CYS A 6 -1.22 -4.24 -4.10
C CYS A 6 -0.18 -5.34 -4.36
N GLN A 7 0.68 -5.12 -5.33
CA GLN A 7 1.84 -5.94 -5.62
C GLN A 7 3.10 -5.37 -4.96
N THR A 8 4.07 -6.23 -4.70
CA THR A 8 5.38 -5.83 -4.18
C THR A 8 6.09 -4.98 -5.24
N GLY A 9 6.23 -3.69 -4.98
CA GLY A 9 6.77 -2.72 -5.95
C GLY A 9 5.89 -1.48 -6.11
N ASP A 10 4.63 -1.55 -5.65
CA ASP A 10 3.70 -0.43 -5.75
C ASP A 10 4.06 0.70 -4.79
N VAL A 11 3.98 1.93 -5.31
CA VAL A 11 4.10 3.14 -4.51
C VAL A 11 2.75 3.43 -3.89
N VAL A 12 2.68 3.24 -2.57
CA VAL A 12 1.49 3.49 -1.77
C VAL A 12 1.68 4.67 -0.83
N ILE A 13 0.62 5.46 -0.65
CA ILE A 13 0.56 6.48 0.39
C ILE A 13 -0.07 5.87 1.64
N ILE A 14 0.65 6.01 2.73
CA ILE A 14 0.20 5.66 4.08
C ILE A 14 0.08 6.93 4.92
N GLU A 15 -0.91 6.98 5.81
CA GLU A 15 -1.09 8.04 6.80
C GLU A 15 -0.87 7.52 8.21
N GLU A 16 -0.43 8.39 9.11
CA GLU A 16 -0.39 8.10 10.55
C GLU A 16 -1.82 8.05 11.10
N CYS A 17 -2.11 7.00 11.84
CA CYS A 17 -3.40 6.75 12.47
C CYS A 17 -3.17 6.26 13.91
N ARG A 18 -4.25 6.06 14.67
CA ARG A 18 -4.16 5.43 16.00
C ARG A 18 -3.34 4.13 15.93
N PRO A 19 -2.53 3.81 16.96
CA PRO A 19 -1.69 2.62 16.95
C PRO A 19 -2.55 1.35 16.75
N ILE A 20 -2.28 0.64 15.67
CA ILE A 20 -2.95 -0.62 15.33
C ILE A 20 -2.20 -1.80 15.97
N SER A 21 -0.88 -1.66 16.17
CA SER A 21 -0.02 -2.65 16.81
C SER A 21 1.15 -1.98 17.54
N LYS A 22 1.93 -2.76 18.30
CA LYS A 22 3.12 -2.31 19.05
C LYS A 22 4.12 -1.50 18.22
N MET A 23 4.20 -1.74 16.91
CA MET A 23 5.12 -1.08 15.99
C MET A 23 4.43 -0.53 14.73
N LYS A 24 3.09 -0.58 14.64
CA LYS A 24 2.37 -0.14 13.44
C LYS A 24 1.24 0.81 13.79
N SER A 25 1.42 2.07 13.41
CA SER A 25 0.44 3.17 13.55
C SER A 25 0.11 3.79 12.19
N TRP A 26 0.12 2.98 11.12
CA TRP A 26 0.03 3.46 9.75
C TRP A 26 -1.13 2.78 9.03
N ARG A 27 -1.95 3.56 8.32
CA ARG A 27 -3.08 3.09 7.49
C ARG A 27 -2.80 3.36 6.02
N LEU A 28 -3.14 2.39 5.15
CA LEU A 28 -3.11 2.57 3.70
C LEU A 28 -4.23 3.52 3.27
N VAL A 29 -3.87 4.65 2.65
CA VAL A 29 -4.81 5.67 2.18
C VAL A 29 -5.14 5.45 0.71
N ARG A 30 -4.11 5.28 -0.11
CA ARG A 30 -4.26 5.08 -1.55
C ARG A 30 -3.01 4.49 -2.19
N VAL A 31 -3.20 3.79 -3.29
CA VAL A 31 -2.12 3.39 -4.20
C VAL A 31 -1.91 4.55 -5.19
N VAL A 32 -0.67 5.02 -5.31
CA VAL A 32 -0.31 6.15 -6.21
C VAL A 32 0.21 5.63 -7.53
N SER A 33 1.03 4.59 -7.47
CA SER A 33 1.54 3.93 -8.66
C SER A 33 1.50 2.44 -8.39
N GLN A 34 0.69 1.72 -9.15
CA GLN A 34 1.01 0.32 -9.36
C GLN A 34 2.33 0.31 -10.13
N ALA A 35 3.27 -0.55 -9.73
CA ALA A 35 4.40 -0.91 -10.57
C ALA A 35 3.79 -1.63 -11.78
N ASP A 36 3.30 -0.83 -12.71
CA ASP A 36 2.76 -1.28 -13.97
C ASP A 36 3.89 -2.08 -14.59
N SER A 37 3.68 -3.39 -14.69
CA SER A 37 4.52 -4.34 -15.41
C SER A 37 4.43 -4.05 -16.92
N ALA A 38 4.52 -2.78 -17.31
CA ALA A 38 4.61 -2.29 -18.67
C ALA A 38 5.91 -1.49 -18.84
N ALA A 39 7.02 -2.10 -18.44
CA ALA A 39 8.29 -1.87 -19.13
C ALA A 39 8.44 -3.01 -20.13
N LEU A 40 7.93 -2.76 -21.33
CA LEU A 40 8.08 -3.56 -22.54
C LEU A 40 9.48 -3.31 -23.14
#